data_AF-A0A077L957-F1
#
_entry.id   AF-A0A077L957-F1
#
_cell.length_a   1.000
_cell.length_b   1.000
_cell.length_c   1.000
_cell.angle_alpha   90.00
_cell.angle_beta   90.00
_cell.angle_gamma   90.00
#
_symmetry.space_group_name_H-M   'P 1'
#
loop_
_entity.id
_entity.type
_entity.pdbx_description
1 polymer ?
#
loop_
_entity_poly.entity_id
_entity_poly.type
_entity_poly.pdbx_seq_one_letter_code
_entity_poly.pdbx_strand_id
1 'polypeptide(L)'
;MKIINEYASLLNNKESKISADVRLGLIISLVIVFIIGLTAFIITFLYKKKIVKKYVSPREEDEKNKLKKINPNYGVVLDGIKKFYDSELNDFFICFVINTIYLNNYENIYCEDKNNYLALSISNLANKQVFLNNKKNVKLNNEIKNEFENIKFDLISYTSEINKKSDLIILLNNNLEFKKAIESKLSFLSENGMIIIENDKQLKFKNIKDIALFFNLRYETLKFKNKSVILLAKNNIKDIVEKGED
;
A
#
# COMPACT_ATOMS: atom_id res chain seq x y z
N MET A 1 -12.29 -30.43 36.42
CA MET A 1 -12.16 -31.90 36.63
C MET A 1 -13.25 -32.72 35.93
N LYS A 2 -14.53 -32.26 35.87
CA LYS A 2 -15.61 -32.96 35.16
C LYS A 2 -15.45 -33.10 33.64
N ILE A 3 -14.92 -32.08 32.96
CA ILE A 3 -14.79 -32.07 31.48
C ILE A 3 -13.80 -33.15 30.99
N ILE A 4 -12.73 -33.44 31.74
CA ILE A 4 -11.72 -34.46 31.35
C ILE A 4 -12.33 -35.88 31.37
N ASN A 5 -13.25 -36.16 32.29
CA ASN A 5 -13.91 -37.46 32.41
C ASN A 5 -14.92 -37.71 31.27
N GLU A 6 -15.52 -36.65 30.73
CA GLU A 6 -16.52 -36.73 29.64
C GLU A 6 -15.87 -37.05 28.28
N TYR A 7 -14.64 -36.56 28.04
CA TYR A 7 -13.85 -36.97 26.88
C TYR A 7 -13.32 -38.40 26.99
N ALA A 8 -13.06 -38.89 28.20
CA ALA A 8 -12.61 -40.27 28.42
C ALA A 8 -13.70 -41.30 28.10
N SER A 9 -14.99 -41.00 28.36
CA SER A 9 -16.11 -41.90 28.06
C SER A 9 -16.43 -42.02 26.57
N LEU A 10 -16.10 -41.02 25.75
CA LEU A 10 -16.30 -41.06 24.29
C LEU A 10 -15.24 -41.91 23.55
N LEU A 11 -14.08 -42.16 24.18
CA LEU A 11 -12.99 -42.96 23.61
C LEU A 11 -13.08 -44.46 23.95
N ASN A 12 -13.95 -44.86 24.89
CA ASN A 12 -13.98 -46.21 25.46
C ASN A 12 -14.90 -47.23 24.76
N ASN A 13 -15.67 -46.83 23.74
CA ASN A 13 -16.68 -47.72 23.12
C ASN A 13 -16.28 -48.35 21.78
N LYS A 14 -14.98 -48.46 21.47
CA LYS A 14 -14.48 -49.33 20.39
C LYS A 14 -13.28 -50.09 20.90
N GLU A 15 -13.41 -51.41 21.04
CA GLU A 15 -12.26 -52.29 21.26
C GLU A 15 -11.22 -52.03 20.18
N SER A 16 -10.05 -51.61 20.63
CA SER A 16 -8.97 -51.23 19.75
C SER A 16 -8.22 -52.45 19.29
N LYS A 17 -8.08 -52.60 17.97
CA LYS A 17 -7.24 -53.63 17.33
C LYS A 17 -5.74 -53.48 17.62
N ILE A 18 -5.34 -52.42 18.32
CA ILE A 18 -3.96 -52.08 18.68
C ILE A 18 -3.78 -52.32 20.18
N SER A 19 -2.70 -53.03 20.56
CA SER A 19 -2.37 -53.32 21.96
C SER A 19 -2.10 -52.03 22.75
N ALA A 20 -2.34 -52.09 24.07
CA ALA A 20 -2.17 -50.95 24.95
C ALA A 20 -0.74 -50.39 24.91
N ASP A 21 0.28 -51.26 24.82
CA ASP A 21 1.69 -50.87 24.74
C ASP A 21 2.02 -50.14 23.45
N VAL A 22 1.47 -50.58 22.32
CA VAL A 22 1.66 -49.91 21.02
C VAL A 22 0.97 -48.55 21.02
N ARG A 23 -0.23 -48.44 21.62
CA ARG A 23 -0.91 -47.15 21.77
C ARG A 23 -0.12 -46.18 22.64
N LEU A 24 0.43 -46.65 23.77
CA LEU A 24 1.28 -45.84 24.64
C LEU A 24 2.52 -45.34 23.88
N GLY A 25 3.19 -46.22 23.13
CA GLY A 25 4.34 -45.87 22.30
C GLY A 25 4.03 -44.81 21.23
N LEU A 26 2.85 -44.90 20.60
CA LEU A 26 2.37 -43.90 19.63
C LEU A 26 2.09 -42.54 20.27
N ILE A 27 1.54 -42.51 21.49
CA ILE A 27 1.29 -41.25 22.21
C ILE A 27 2.63 -40.60 22.60
N ILE A 28 3.57 -41.39 23.12
CA ILE A 28 4.89 -40.90 23.51
C ILE A 28 5.63 -40.34 22.30
N SER A 29 5.63 -41.04 21.16
CA SER A 29 6.30 -40.56 19.95
C SER A 29 5.67 -39.26 19.42
N LEU A 30 4.34 -39.15 19.45
CA LEU A 30 3.63 -37.93 19.06
C LEU A 30 3.99 -36.74 19.97
N VAL A 31 4.07 -36.96 21.28
CA VAL A 31 4.48 -35.92 22.24
C VAL A 31 5.93 -35.47 21.99
N ILE A 32 6.85 -36.41 21.74
CA ILE A 32 8.26 -36.08 21.45
C ILE A 32 8.36 -35.24 20.17
N VAL A 33 7.70 -35.66 19.09
CA VAL A 33 7.69 -34.91 17.82
C VAL A 33 7.09 -33.52 18.01
N PHE A 34 6.02 -33.41 18.80
CA PHE A 34 5.41 -32.12 19.13
C PHE A 34 6.37 -31.20 19.90
N ILE A 35 7.09 -31.73 20.90
CA ILE A 35 8.07 -30.94 21.67
C ILE A 35 9.21 -30.47 20.76
N ILE A 36 9.73 -31.33 19.88
CA ILE A 36 10.76 -30.96 18.91
C ILE A 36 10.25 -29.85 17.97
N GLY A 37 9.05 -30.01 17.42
CA GLY A 37 8.43 -29.01 16.55
C GLY A 37 8.20 -27.67 17.25
N LEU A 38 7.71 -27.70 18.48
CA LEU A 38 7.48 -26.49 19.29
C LEU A 38 8.80 -25.79 19.62
N THR A 39 9.84 -26.55 19.95
CA THR A 39 11.17 -26.01 20.25
C THR A 39 11.79 -25.36 19.01
N ALA A 40 11.73 -26.03 17.86
CA ALA A 40 12.19 -25.47 16.59
C ALA A 40 11.43 -24.19 16.20
N PHE A 41 10.11 -24.16 16.42
CA PHE A 41 9.27 -22.99 16.18
C PHE A 41 9.69 -21.81 17.06
N ILE A 42 9.88 -22.03 18.37
CA ILE A 42 10.30 -20.98 19.32
C ILE A 42 11.67 -20.43 18.94
N ILE A 43 12.64 -21.30 18.64
CA ILE A 43 14.00 -20.88 18.24
C ILE A 43 13.94 -20.06 16.96
N THR A 44 13.19 -20.51 15.95
CA THR A 44 13.04 -19.79 14.67
C THR A 44 12.40 -18.43 14.87
N PHE A 45 11.36 -18.33 15.70
CA PHE A 45 10.68 -17.08 16.01
C PHE A 45 11.61 -16.08 16.70
N LEU A 46 12.37 -16.52 17.70
CA LEU A 46 13.34 -15.68 18.42
C LEU A 46 14.49 -15.23 17.51
N TYR A 47 15.02 -16.13 16.69
CA TYR A 47 16.11 -15.82 15.75
C TYR A 47 15.66 -14.81 14.70
N LYS A 48 14.47 -15.01 14.11
CA LYS A 48 13.84 -14.04 13.19
C LYS A 48 13.72 -12.67 13.84
N LYS A 49 13.19 -12.60 15.07
CA LYS A 49 13.04 -11.34 15.81
C LYS A 49 14.39 -10.63 16.04
N LYS A 50 15.45 -11.40 16.35
CA LYS A 50 16.81 -10.87 16.54
C LYS A 50 17.41 -10.32 15.24
N ILE A 51 17.27 -11.04 14.13
CA ILE A 51 17.78 -10.59 12.82
C ILE A 51 17.06 -9.31 12.36
N VAL A 52 15.73 -9.29 12.42
CA VAL A 52 14.95 -8.10 12.01
C VAL A 52 15.38 -6.89 12.83
N LYS A 53 15.54 -7.02 14.15
CA LYS A 53 16.01 -5.91 14.99
C LYS A 53 17.44 -5.47 14.66
N LYS A 54 18.34 -6.40 14.31
CA LYS A 54 19.75 -6.09 14.05
C LYS A 54 19.99 -5.43 12.68
N TYR A 55 19.29 -5.87 11.64
CA TYR A 55 19.60 -5.49 10.25
C TYR A 55 18.53 -4.63 9.58
N VAL A 56 17.26 -4.82 9.94
CA VAL A 56 16.14 -4.11 9.30
C VAL A 56 15.85 -2.82 10.05
N SER A 57 15.77 -2.87 11.37
CA SER A 57 15.42 -1.70 12.20
C SER A 57 16.35 -0.49 12.00
N PRO A 58 17.69 -0.61 11.95
CA PRO A 58 18.55 0.55 11.77
C PRO A 58 18.39 1.18 10.38
N ARG A 59 18.27 0.33 9.34
CA ARG A 59 18.07 0.81 7.96
C ARG A 59 16.72 1.49 7.80
N GLU A 60 15.66 0.94 8.39
CA GLU A 60 14.34 1.58 8.41
C GLU A 60 14.37 2.92 9.15
N GLU A 61 15.10 3.00 10.25
CA GLU A 61 15.26 4.23 11.02
C GLU A 61 16.05 5.29 10.23
N ASP A 62 17.10 4.90 9.52
CA ASP A 62 17.85 5.79 8.63
C ASP A 62 16.98 6.30 7.47
N GLU A 63 16.24 5.42 6.80
CA GLU A 63 15.31 5.81 5.72
C GLU A 63 14.19 6.73 6.24
N LYS A 64 13.65 6.42 7.42
CA LYS A 64 12.70 7.30 8.11
C LYS A 64 13.30 8.66 8.43
N ASN A 65 14.55 8.70 8.89
CA ASN A 65 15.24 9.95 9.21
C ASN A 65 15.56 10.77 7.94
N LYS A 66 15.92 10.11 6.83
CA LYS A 66 16.06 10.77 5.51
C LYS A 66 14.74 11.37 5.07
N LEU A 67 13.65 10.60 5.17
CA LEU A 67 12.31 11.06 4.81
C LEU A 67 11.88 12.29 5.63
N LYS A 68 12.12 12.28 6.94
CA LYS A 68 11.84 13.42 7.82
C LYS A 68 12.66 14.67 7.48
N LYS A 69 13.86 14.52 6.92
CA LYS A 69 14.69 15.66 6.48
C LYS A 69 14.16 16.30 5.19
N ILE A 70 13.59 15.49 4.28
CA ILE A 70 13.13 15.95 2.97
C ILE A 70 11.66 16.42 3.03
N ASN A 71 10.80 15.69 3.74
CA ASN A 71 9.39 16.00 3.90
C ASN A 71 9.12 16.64 5.28
N PRO A 72 8.90 17.97 5.36
CA PRO A 72 8.56 18.63 6.61
C PRO A 72 7.21 18.17 7.19
N ASN A 73 6.34 17.60 6.36
CA ASN A 73 5.02 17.07 6.71
C ASN A 73 5.02 15.53 6.83
N TYR A 74 6.15 14.93 7.19
CA TYR A 74 6.26 13.47 7.32
C TYR A 74 5.26 12.93 8.36
N GLY A 75 4.34 12.06 7.90
CA GLY A 75 3.33 11.43 8.74
C GLY A 75 2.16 12.35 9.13
N VAL A 76 2.08 13.55 8.54
CA VAL A 76 0.99 14.49 8.76
C VAL A 76 -0.11 14.27 7.72
N VAL A 77 -1.36 14.37 8.16
CA VAL A 77 -2.54 14.43 7.29
C VAL A 77 -3.37 15.66 7.65
N LEU A 78 -4.26 16.07 6.75
CA LEU A 78 -5.22 17.13 7.04
C LEU A 78 -6.33 16.59 7.96
N ASP A 79 -6.09 16.70 9.27
CA ASP A 79 -7.00 16.20 10.30
C ASP A 79 -8.32 16.98 10.33
N GLY A 80 -9.40 16.32 10.73
CA GLY A 80 -10.75 16.90 10.81
C GLY A 80 -11.45 17.15 9.47
N ILE A 81 -10.72 17.29 8.36
CA ILE A 81 -11.31 17.58 7.04
C ILE A 81 -12.10 16.39 6.47
N LYS A 82 -11.76 15.16 6.87
CA LYS A 82 -12.43 13.94 6.37
C LYS A 82 -13.94 13.92 6.56
N LYS A 83 -14.46 14.58 7.61
CA LYS A 83 -15.89 14.62 7.91
C LYS A 83 -16.74 15.25 6.80
N PHE A 84 -16.12 16.01 5.90
CA PHE A 84 -16.79 16.61 4.73
C PHE A 84 -16.88 15.66 3.53
N TYR A 85 -16.32 14.45 3.61
CA TYR A 85 -16.21 13.51 2.51
C TYR A 85 -16.83 12.16 2.88
N ASP A 86 -17.74 11.66 2.02
CA ASP A 86 -18.40 10.35 2.23
C ASP A 86 -17.45 9.15 2.05
N SER A 87 -16.32 9.36 1.37
CA SER A 87 -15.37 8.32 0.99
C SER A 87 -13.99 8.66 1.55
N GLU A 88 -13.64 8.04 2.68
CA GLU A 88 -12.37 8.29 3.33
C GLU A 88 -11.22 7.53 2.66
N LEU A 89 -10.29 8.26 2.07
CA LEU A 89 -8.97 7.71 1.78
C LEU A 89 -8.23 7.44 3.09
N ASN A 90 -7.50 6.32 3.11
CA ASN A 90 -6.72 5.95 4.27
C ASN A 90 -5.55 6.93 4.49
N ASP A 91 -5.30 7.34 5.73
CA ASP A 91 -4.22 8.28 6.07
C ASP A 91 -2.84 7.79 5.66
N PHE A 92 -2.57 6.47 5.77
CA PHE A 92 -1.31 5.92 5.31
C PHE A 92 -1.15 6.03 3.80
N PHE A 93 -2.24 5.92 3.04
CA PHE A 93 -2.19 6.12 1.60
C PHE A 93 -1.87 7.57 1.25
N ILE A 94 -2.49 8.54 1.94
CA ILE A 94 -2.20 9.97 1.76
C ILE A 94 -0.73 10.24 2.09
N CYS A 95 -0.27 9.84 3.27
CA CYS A 95 1.14 9.97 3.68
C CYS A 95 2.09 9.31 2.68
N PHE A 96 1.74 8.14 2.13
CA PHE A 96 2.52 7.46 1.11
C PHE A 96 2.65 8.31 -0.16
N VAL A 97 1.55 8.87 -0.66
CA VAL A 97 1.56 9.75 -1.83
C VAL A 97 2.40 11.00 -1.58
N ILE A 98 2.22 11.67 -0.45
CA ILE A 98 3.00 12.87 -0.07
C ILE A 98 4.50 12.53 -0.01
N ASN A 99 4.87 11.45 0.69
CA ASN A 99 6.27 11.02 0.78
C ASN A 99 6.85 10.69 -0.60
N THR A 100 6.06 10.07 -1.48
CA THR A 100 6.48 9.76 -2.85
C THR A 100 6.79 11.03 -3.65
N ILE A 101 5.96 12.07 -3.50
CA ILE A 101 6.18 13.38 -4.14
C ILE A 101 7.51 13.99 -3.68
N TYR A 102 7.76 14.01 -2.37
CA TYR A 102 9.00 14.56 -1.81
C TYR A 102 10.24 13.75 -2.19
N LEU A 103 10.15 12.41 -2.16
CA LEU A 103 11.30 11.55 -2.49
C LEU A 103 11.75 11.68 -3.95
N ASN A 104 10.81 11.90 -4.86
CA ASN A 104 11.09 11.93 -6.30
C ASN A 104 11.08 13.35 -6.88
N ASN A 105 10.89 14.38 -6.05
CA ASN A 105 10.77 15.79 -6.47
C ASN A 105 9.72 15.99 -7.58
N TYR A 106 8.55 15.36 -7.45
CA TYR A 106 7.48 15.49 -8.45
C TYR A 106 6.83 16.87 -8.38
N GLU A 107 6.62 17.48 -9.55
CA GLU A 107 6.05 18.84 -9.64
C GLU A 107 4.65 18.81 -10.22
N ASN A 108 4.45 18.11 -11.34
CA ASN A 108 3.18 18.10 -12.06
C ASN A 108 2.39 16.84 -11.71
N ILE A 109 1.29 17.01 -10.97
CA ILE A 109 0.51 15.88 -10.45
C ILE A 109 -0.87 15.91 -11.10
N TYR A 110 -1.25 14.82 -11.75
CA TYR A 110 -2.60 14.61 -12.26
C TYR A 110 -3.32 13.58 -11.40
N CYS A 111 -4.57 13.86 -11.04
CA CYS A 111 -5.36 13.04 -10.14
C CYS A 111 -6.78 12.82 -10.68
N GLU A 112 -7.24 11.58 -10.75
CA GLU A 112 -8.63 11.20 -10.98
C GLU A 112 -9.16 10.53 -9.71
N ASP A 113 -10.11 11.20 -9.05
CA ASP A 113 -10.70 10.74 -7.79
C ASP A 113 -12.15 11.20 -7.70
N LYS A 114 -12.96 10.53 -6.87
CA LYS A 114 -14.39 10.83 -6.65
C LYS A 114 -14.62 12.23 -6.07
N ASN A 115 -13.65 12.74 -5.32
CA ASN A 115 -13.70 14.07 -4.71
C ASN A 115 -12.31 14.73 -4.76
N ASN A 116 -12.16 15.92 -4.15
CA ASN A 116 -10.90 16.66 -4.14
C ASN A 116 -10.03 16.41 -2.89
N TYR A 117 -10.35 15.45 -2.03
CA TYR A 117 -9.65 15.27 -0.75
C TYR A 117 -8.16 14.95 -0.91
N LEU A 118 -7.80 14.03 -1.81
CA LEU A 118 -6.40 13.74 -2.09
C LEU A 118 -5.68 14.94 -2.72
N ALA A 119 -6.32 15.59 -3.69
CA ALA A 119 -5.77 16.77 -4.35
C ALA A 119 -5.51 17.90 -3.33
N LEU A 120 -6.42 18.08 -2.37
CA LEU A 120 -6.30 19.04 -1.28
C LEU A 120 -5.17 18.69 -0.31
N SER A 121 -5.04 17.40 0.01
CA SER A 121 -3.93 16.90 0.85
C SER A 121 -2.59 17.15 0.17
N ILE A 122 -2.47 16.86 -1.12
CA ILE A 122 -1.26 17.10 -1.91
C ILE A 122 -0.95 18.60 -1.99
N SER A 123 -1.93 19.43 -2.32
CA SER A 123 -1.70 20.86 -2.48
C SER A 123 -1.26 21.54 -1.18
N ASN A 124 -1.78 21.11 -0.03
CA ASN A 124 -1.46 21.73 1.26
C ASN A 124 -0.23 21.13 1.93
N LEU A 125 0.02 19.82 1.79
CA LEU A 125 1.13 19.14 2.47
C LEU A 125 2.40 19.03 1.60
N ALA A 126 2.27 18.98 0.28
CA ALA A 126 3.42 18.97 -0.63
C ALA A 126 3.65 20.32 -1.32
N ASN A 127 2.71 21.27 -1.19
CA ASN A 127 2.75 22.57 -1.86
C ASN A 127 2.96 22.44 -3.38
N LYS A 128 2.28 21.46 -4.00
CA LYS A 128 2.36 21.15 -5.44
C LYS A 128 1.06 21.45 -6.16
N GLN A 129 1.17 21.78 -7.44
CA GLN A 129 0.01 21.93 -8.32
C GLN A 129 -0.60 20.57 -8.63
N VAL A 130 -1.92 20.47 -8.48
CA VAL A 130 -2.68 19.25 -8.78
C VAL A 130 -3.72 19.54 -9.85
N PHE A 131 -3.63 18.82 -10.96
CA PHE A 131 -4.64 18.80 -12.01
C PHE A 131 -5.65 17.69 -11.69
N LEU A 132 -6.79 18.08 -11.10
CA LEU A 132 -7.82 17.16 -10.67
C LEU A 132 -8.86 16.98 -11.78
N ASN A 133 -9.03 15.75 -12.25
CA ASN A 133 -10.14 15.36 -13.11
C ASN A 133 -11.39 15.12 -12.29
N ASN A 134 -12.09 16.21 -11.97
CA ASN A 134 -13.38 16.19 -11.30
C ASN A 134 -14.09 17.54 -11.48
N LYS A 135 -15.38 17.59 -11.18
CA LYS A 135 -16.12 18.85 -11.10
C LYS A 135 -15.80 19.58 -9.80
N LYS A 136 -15.62 20.89 -9.90
CA LYS A 136 -15.41 21.75 -8.72
C LYS A 136 -16.68 21.82 -7.88
N ASN A 137 -16.61 21.35 -6.63
CA ASN A 137 -17.68 21.52 -5.65
C ASN A 137 -17.44 22.79 -4.82
N VAL A 138 -17.97 23.92 -5.29
CA VAL A 138 -17.76 25.24 -4.66
C VAL A 138 -18.34 25.29 -3.24
N LYS A 139 -19.51 24.67 -3.03
CA LYS A 139 -20.19 24.64 -1.72
C LYS A 139 -19.30 23.94 -0.68
N LEU A 140 -18.84 22.73 -0.99
CA LEU A 140 -17.95 21.96 -0.12
C LEU A 140 -16.65 22.72 0.18
N ASN A 141 -16.03 23.32 -0.83
CA ASN A 141 -14.80 24.09 -0.64
C ASN A 141 -15.01 25.29 0.31
N ASN A 142 -16.17 25.96 0.23
CA ASN A 142 -16.49 27.07 1.12
C ASN A 142 -16.76 26.58 2.55
N GLU A 143 -17.46 25.45 2.73
CA GLU A 143 -17.68 24.84 4.04
C GLU A 143 -16.36 24.48 4.73
N ILE A 144 -15.42 23.87 4.00
CA ILE A 144 -14.08 23.55 4.52
C ILE A 144 -13.32 24.84 4.88
N LYS A 145 -13.33 25.86 4.01
CA LYS A 145 -12.64 27.14 4.27
C LYS A 145 -13.19 27.87 5.49
N ASN A 146 -14.50 27.80 5.74
CA ASN A 146 -15.13 28.46 6.88
C ASN A 146 -14.70 27.84 8.21
N GLU A 147 -14.40 26.54 8.24
CA GLU A 147 -13.93 25.87 9.45
C GLU A 147 -12.38 25.83 9.54
N PHE A 148 -11.69 25.79 8.40
CA PHE A 148 -10.25 25.67 8.30
C PHE A 148 -9.68 26.79 7.42
N GLU A 149 -9.53 27.98 7.98
CA GLU A 149 -9.09 29.19 7.26
C GLU A 149 -7.73 29.05 6.56
N ASN A 150 -6.85 28.21 7.11
CA ASN A 150 -5.50 27.99 6.58
C ASN A 150 -5.45 27.08 5.35
N ILE A 151 -6.56 26.43 4.98
CA ILE A 151 -6.60 25.48 3.86
C ILE A 151 -6.71 26.22 2.54
N LYS A 152 -5.73 25.98 1.68
CA LYS A 152 -5.61 26.61 0.36
C LYS A 152 -6.09 25.67 -0.74
N PHE A 153 -6.86 26.22 -1.67
CA PHE A 153 -7.37 25.49 -2.85
C PHE A 153 -6.72 25.99 -4.15
N ASP A 154 -5.83 26.99 -4.07
CA ASP A 154 -5.34 27.74 -5.22
C ASP A 154 -4.41 26.92 -6.13
N LEU A 155 -3.81 25.87 -5.56
CA LEU A 155 -2.96 24.92 -6.29
C LEU A 155 -3.76 23.73 -6.87
N ILE A 156 -5.09 23.71 -6.74
CA ILE A 156 -5.94 22.71 -7.38
C ILE A 156 -6.55 23.30 -8.65
N SER A 157 -6.14 22.76 -9.80
CA SER A 157 -6.71 23.08 -11.10
C SER A 157 -7.67 21.97 -11.52
N TYR A 158 -8.94 22.29 -11.70
CA TYR A 158 -9.95 21.33 -12.16
C TYR A 158 -9.89 21.21 -13.68
N THR A 159 -9.83 19.99 -14.20
CA THR A 159 -9.79 19.68 -15.63
C THR A 159 -10.76 18.54 -15.96
N SER A 160 -11.13 18.37 -17.23
CA SER A 160 -11.88 17.22 -17.71
C SER A 160 -10.99 16.07 -18.19
N GLU A 161 -9.74 16.39 -18.56
CA GLU A 161 -8.79 15.45 -19.11
C GLU A 161 -7.34 15.86 -18.84
N ILE A 162 -6.42 14.90 -19.01
CA ILE A 162 -4.99 15.16 -18.96
C ILE A 162 -4.55 15.75 -20.30
N ASN A 163 -3.88 16.90 -20.26
CA ASN A 163 -3.40 17.60 -21.46
C ASN A 163 -1.94 18.04 -21.35
N LYS A 164 -1.27 17.71 -20.25
CA LYS A 164 0.12 18.06 -19.97
C LYS A 164 0.88 16.86 -19.45
N LYS A 165 2.20 16.89 -19.66
CA LYS A 165 3.11 15.93 -19.03
C LYS A 165 2.99 16.02 -17.51
N SER A 166 2.90 14.86 -16.86
CA SER A 166 2.77 14.73 -15.41
C SER A 166 3.81 13.75 -14.87
N ASP A 167 4.39 14.09 -13.73
CA ASP A 167 5.37 13.25 -13.03
C ASP A 167 4.69 12.18 -12.19
N LEU A 168 3.49 12.50 -11.69
CA LEU A 168 2.67 11.55 -10.95
C LEU A 168 1.24 11.59 -11.51
N ILE A 169 0.73 10.43 -11.90
CA ILE A 169 -0.65 10.25 -12.35
C ILE A 169 -1.35 9.29 -11.38
N ILE A 170 -2.42 9.76 -10.73
CA ILE A 170 -3.14 8.99 -9.71
C ILE A 170 -4.56 8.71 -10.19
N LEU A 171 -4.97 7.44 -10.23
CA LEU A 171 -6.26 6.98 -10.77
C LEU A 171 -7.00 6.14 -9.71
N LEU A 172 -7.84 6.76 -8.87
CA LEU A 172 -8.49 6.15 -7.68
C LEU A 172 -10.01 5.98 -7.78
N ASN A 173 -10.54 6.05 -9.01
CA ASN A 173 -11.91 5.68 -9.30
C ASN A 173 -12.07 5.48 -10.81
N ASN A 174 -11.12 4.77 -11.41
CA ASN A 174 -11.12 4.61 -12.85
C ASN A 174 -12.01 3.44 -13.25
N ASN A 175 -13.05 3.72 -14.03
CA ASN A 175 -13.96 2.70 -14.55
C ASN A 175 -13.35 1.89 -15.71
N LEU A 176 -12.26 2.38 -16.29
CA LEU A 176 -11.57 1.72 -17.39
C LEU A 176 -10.98 0.36 -16.97
N GLU A 177 -10.76 -0.47 -17.98
CA GLU A 177 -9.94 -1.66 -17.83
C GLU A 177 -8.49 -1.25 -17.58
N PHE A 178 -7.77 -1.99 -16.73
CA PHE A 178 -6.40 -1.64 -16.32
C PHE A 178 -5.44 -1.38 -17.49
N LYS A 179 -5.47 -2.21 -18.54
CA LYS A 179 -4.65 -1.98 -19.74
C LYS A 179 -4.97 -0.64 -20.41
N LYS A 180 -6.27 -0.36 -20.60
CA LYS A 180 -6.76 0.90 -21.22
C LYS A 180 -6.46 2.12 -20.35
N ALA A 181 -6.54 1.96 -19.03
CA ALA A 181 -6.17 3.01 -18.07
C ALA A 181 -4.71 3.43 -18.26
N ILE A 182 -3.79 2.46 -18.39
CA ILE A 182 -2.37 2.74 -18.66
C ILE A 182 -2.19 3.39 -20.03
N GLU A 183 -2.73 2.75 -21.08
CA GLU A 183 -2.59 3.20 -22.47
C GLU A 183 -3.01 4.65 -22.66
N SER A 184 -4.14 5.05 -22.06
CA SER A 184 -4.67 6.41 -22.16
C SER A 184 -3.83 7.48 -21.45
N LYS A 185 -2.95 7.09 -20.52
CA LYS A 185 -2.17 8.03 -19.68
C LYS A 185 -0.67 7.98 -19.95
N LEU A 186 -0.17 6.90 -20.55
CA LEU A 186 1.26 6.64 -20.68
C LEU A 186 2.00 7.70 -21.51
N SER A 187 1.35 8.25 -22.55
CA SER A 187 1.88 9.34 -23.36
C SER A 187 2.06 10.65 -22.58
N PHE A 188 1.28 10.85 -21.53
CA PHE A 188 1.35 12.02 -20.65
C PHE A 188 2.28 11.82 -19.46
N LEU A 189 2.78 10.62 -19.20
CA LEU A 189 3.73 10.38 -18.13
C LEU A 189 5.13 10.89 -18.50
N SER A 190 5.79 11.61 -17.59
CA SER A 190 7.20 12.00 -17.75
C SER A 190 8.14 10.79 -17.70
N GLU A 191 9.39 10.93 -18.12
CA GLU A 191 10.33 9.79 -18.24
C GLU A 191 10.61 9.08 -16.92
N ASN A 192 10.71 9.82 -15.82
CA ASN A 192 10.86 9.26 -14.46
C ASN A 192 9.52 9.23 -13.70
N GLY A 193 8.41 9.29 -14.43
CA GLY A 193 7.09 9.42 -13.84
C GLY A 193 6.53 8.11 -13.30
N MET A 194 5.56 8.24 -12.41
CA MET A 194 4.82 7.13 -11.81
C MET A 194 3.31 7.25 -12.06
N ILE A 195 2.65 6.12 -12.30
CA ILE A 195 1.20 5.98 -12.28
C ILE A 195 0.81 5.16 -11.05
N ILE A 196 -0.17 5.63 -10.29
CA ILE A 196 -0.81 4.89 -9.19
C ILE A 196 -2.24 4.59 -9.64
N ILE A 197 -2.60 3.31 -9.76
CA ILE A 197 -3.93 2.88 -10.19
C ILE A 197 -4.58 2.07 -9.08
N GLU A 198 -5.82 2.39 -8.72
CA GLU A 198 -6.62 1.56 -7.83
C GLU A 198 -6.95 0.20 -8.46
N ASN A 199 -6.82 -0.86 -7.67
CA ASN A 199 -7.05 -2.25 -8.04
C ASN A 199 -8.33 -2.80 -7.41
N ASP A 200 -9.46 -2.11 -7.64
CA ASP A 200 -10.78 -2.52 -7.12
C ASP A 200 -11.24 -3.88 -7.64
N LYS A 201 -10.88 -4.20 -8.88
CA LYS A 201 -11.26 -5.46 -9.55
C LYS A 201 -10.41 -6.66 -9.09
N GLN A 202 -9.54 -6.48 -8.11
CA GLN A 202 -8.63 -7.51 -7.58
C GLN A 202 -7.93 -8.28 -8.70
N LEU A 203 -7.38 -7.55 -9.67
CA LEU A 203 -6.64 -8.15 -10.77
C LEU A 203 -5.56 -9.08 -10.21
N LYS A 204 -5.53 -10.30 -10.74
CA LYS A 204 -4.55 -11.29 -10.33
C LYS A 204 -3.15 -10.80 -10.70
N PHE A 205 -2.19 -11.09 -9.82
CA PHE A 205 -0.80 -10.67 -9.97
C PHE A 205 -0.20 -11.00 -11.34
N LYS A 206 -0.51 -12.18 -11.90
CA LYS A 206 -0.05 -12.59 -13.25
C LYS A 206 -0.48 -11.59 -14.33
N ASN A 207 -1.74 -11.17 -14.31
CA ASN A 207 -2.27 -10.24 -15.31
C ASN A 207 -1.63 -8.84 -15.18
N ILE A 208 -1.39 -8.39 -13.94
CA ILE A 208 -0.73 -7.10 -13.68
C ILE A 208 0.69 -7.13 -14.25
N LYS A 209 1.44 -8.20 -13.99
CA LYS A 209 2.81 -8.40 -14.47
C LYS A 209 2.88 -8.35 -16.00
N ASP A 210 2.03 -9.14 -16.67
CA ASP A 210 2.05 -9.27 -18.12
C ASP A 210 1.73 -7.91 -18.81
N ILE A 211 0.76 -7.16 -18.25
CA ILE A 211 0.40 -5.82 -18.76
C ILE A 211 1.50 -4.79 -18.48
N ALA A 212 2.10 -4.80 -17.28
CA ALA A 212 3.19 -3.88 -16.96
C ALA A 212 4.42 -4.11 -17.87
N LEU A 213 4.78 -5.38 -18.11
CA LEU A 213 5.86 -5.75 -19.04
C LEU A 213 5.54 -5.34 -20.48
N PHE A 214 4.29 -5.48 -20.93
CA PHE A 214 3.86 -5.03 -22.26
C PHE A 214 4.13 -3.53 -22.49
N PHE A 215 3.96 -2.70 -21.47
CA PHE A 215 4.26 -1.26 -21.52
C PHE A 215 5.69 -0.89 -21.08
N ASN A 216 6.55 -1.88 -20.82
CA ASN A 216 7.90 -1.68 -20.28
C ASN A 216 7.92 -0.85 -18.98
N LEU A 217 6.99 -1.15 -18.07
CA LEU A 217 6.85 -0.50 -16.77
C LEU A 217 7.29 -1.45 -15.65
N ARG A 218 7.97 -0.90 -14.65
CA ARG A 218 8.12 -1.59 -13.37
C ARG A 218 6.80 -1.48 -12.61
N TYR A 219 6.45 -2.52 -11.87
CA TYR A 219 5.22 -2.49 -11.08
C TYR A 219 5.43 -2.97 -9.65
N GLU A 220 4.60 -2.46 -8.75
CA GLU A 220 4.47 -2.93 -7.37
C GLU A 220 3.01 -2.88 -6.97
N THR A 221 2.58 -3.78 -6.09
CA THR A 221 1.22 -3.80 -5.55
C THR A 221 1.23 -3.51 -4.06
N LEU A 222 0.48 -2.50 -3.63
CA LEU A 222 0.37 -2.11 -2.23
C LEU A 222 -1.08 -2.19 -1.76
N LYS A 223 -1.27 -2.47 -0.47
CA LYS A 223 -2.60 -2.52 0.17
C LYS A 223 -2.66 -1.57 1.36
N PHE A 224 -3.64 -0.69 1.35
CA PHE A 224 -3.91 0.31 2.39
C PHE A 224 -5.32 0.07 2.97
N LYS A 225 -5.40 -0.70 4.07
CA LYS A 225 -6.65 -1.19 4.66
C LYS A 225 -7.58 -1.84 3.62
N ASN A 226 -8.61 -1.13 3.18
CA ASN A 226 -9.63 -1.57 2.23
C ASN A 226 -9.31 -1.23 0.76
N LYS A 227 -8.27 -0.42 0.50
CA LYS A 227 -7.84 -0.07 -0.86
C LYS A 227 -6.60 -0.85 -1.27
N SER A 228 -6.58 -1.31 -2.51
CA SER A 228 -5.42 -1.94 -3.15
C SER A 228 -5.01 -1.07 -4.32
N VAL A 229 -3.71 -0.81 -4.48
CA VAL A 229 -3.20 0.03 -5.57
C VAL A 229 -2.04 -0.67 -6.27
N ILE A 230 -1.89 -0.36 -7.55
CA ILE A 230 -0.78 -0.80 -8.39
C ILE A 230 0.03 0.44 -8.72
N LEU A 231 1.31 0.43 -8.33
CA LEU A 231 2.29 1.42 -8.73
C LEU A 231 2.91 0.97 -10.04
N LEU A 232 3.06 1.89 -10.98
CA LEU A 232 3.71 1.66 -12.27
C LEU A 232 4.71 2.78 -12.50
N ALA A 233 5.98 2.46 -12.75
CA ALA A 233 7.01 3.46 -13.00
C ALA A 233 7.64 3.23 -14.37
N LYS A 234 7.80 4.32 -15.14
CA LYS A 234 8.76 4.34 -16.24
C LYS A 234 10.14 4.34 -15.61
N ASN A 235 10.85 3.23 -15.77
CA ASN A 235 12.27 3.14 -15.46
C ASN A 235 12.76 1.96 -16.29
N ASN A 236 13.56 2.26 -17.31
CA ASN A 236 14.27 1.26 -18.07
C ASN A 236 15.26 0.55 -17.14
N ILE A 237 15.08 -0.75 -16.95
CA ILE A 237 16.04 -1.59 -16.20
C ILE A 237 17.45 -1.49 -16.81
N LYS A 238 17.58 -1.10 -18.09
CA LYS A 238 18.85 -0.94 -18.80
C LYS A 238 19.75 0.16 -18.21
N ASP A 239 19.19 1.30 -17.79
CA ASP A 239 20.00 2.46 -17.41
C ASP A 239 20.61 2.37 -16.00
N ILE A 240 20.11 1.46 -15.16
CA ILE A 240 20.61 1.25 -13.79
C ILE A 240 21.77 0.24 -13.78
N VAL A 241 21.80 -0.70 -14.72
CA VAL A 241 22.90 -1.67 -14.85
C VAL A 241 24.15 -0.98 -15.39
N GLU A 242 24.00 -0.06 -16.35
CA GLU A 242 25.14 0.68 -16.92
C GLU A 242 25.71 1.74 -15.96
N LYS A 243 24.91 2.32 -15.06
CA LYS A 243 25.41 3.27 -14.03
C LYS A 243 25.98 2.61 -12.77
N GLY A 244 25.93 1.29 -12.68
CA GLY A 244 26.48 0.52 -11.56
C GLY A 244 27.93 0.05 -11.77
N GLU A 245 28.51 0.33 -12.95
CA GLU A 245 29.87 -0.06 -13.34
C GLU A 245 30.86 1.10 -13.50
N ASP A 246 30.47 2.33 -13.11
CA ASP A 246 31.36 3.51 -13.07
C ASP A 246 31.70 3.95 -11.64
#